data_AF-A0A942HCD2-F1
#
_entry.id   AF-A0A942HCD2-F1
#
_cell.length_a   1.000
_cell.length_b   1.000
_cell.length_c   1.000
_cell.angle_alpha   90.00
_cell.angle_beta   90.00
_cell.angle_gamma   90.00
#
_symmetry.space_group_name_H-M   'P 1'
#
loop_
_entity.id
_entity.type
_entity.pdbx_description
1 polymer ?
#
loop_
_entity_poly.entity_id
_entity_poly.type
_entity_poly.pdbx_seq_one_letter_code
_entity_poly.pdbx_strand_id
1 'polypeptide(L)'
;MSTSSLVVRVFDGTGQIFPAGTQLLLTVIDGNQKQIIRQEFTSGQIRVQGLPFYNNFGDNYAVIAFVEGFRQAGYAPVKLSPAEEVTVDLMLIPKDPVFNYAGFSWEAAKARLSFLAPLPGQSEEDAKQRFSQMWETNGSKSLACMLNLVTAMDAIDLGGRSPVSYIRQIRWDHKFPAQDRFFAYCDAALIDAVRTAAAKGIFEPEHGAGIFHPGATLSWKQVEYPEANVQLTFHTNPLDCVSGSNWVTVEPDIDYYKDLAAHSILEVCRNEATGSLTEPAEVFVLRWMEQKRLGRPEFSPGYTLRNE
;
A
#
# COMPACT_ATOMS: atom_id res chain seq x y z
N MET A 1 19.32 34.24 -11.27
CA MET A 1 18.13 33.39 -11.09
C MET A 1 18.34 32.61 -9.82
N SER A 2 17.35 32.54 -8.93
CA SER A 2 17.41 31.65 -7.77
C SER A 2 17.22 30.21 -8.25
N THR A 3 17.85 29.26 -7.57
CA THR A 3 17.79 27.84 -7.91
C THR A 3 17.42 27.02 -6.67
N SER A 4 16.91 25.83 -6.92
CA SER A 4 16.54 24.84 -5.90
C SER A 4 17.50 23.66 -5.90
N SER A 5 17.44 22.88 -4.82
CA SER A 5 18.20 21.64 -4.64
C SER A 5 17.27 20.49 -4.27
N LEU A 6 17.63 19.29 -4.69
CA LEU A 6 16.89 18.05 -4.48
C LEU A 6 17.87 16.93 -4.11
N VAL A 7 17.57 16.19 -3.06
CA VAL A 7 18.20 14.89 -2.78
C VAL A 7 17.24 13.79 -3.20
N VAL A 8 17.71 12.86 -4.03
CA VAL A 8 16.97 11.66 -4.39
C VAL A 8 17.67 10.47 -3.72
N ARG A 9 16.92 9.70 -2.93
CA ARG A 9 17.38 8.43 -2.38
C ARG A 9 16.57 7.31 -3.00
N VAL A 10 17.25 6.32 -3.54
CA VAL A 10 16.64 5.22 -4.28
C VAL A 10 16.93 3.93 -3.55
N PHE A 11 15.86 3.27 -3.14
CA PHE A 11 15.84 2.07 -2.33
C PHE A 11 15.40 0.87 -3.15
N ASP A 12 15.87 -0.31 -2.77
CA ASP A 12 15.37 -1.58 -3.30
C ASP A 12 14.15 -2.09 -2.49
N GLY A 13 13.55 -3.19 -2.95
CA GLY A 13 12.42 -3.85 -2.29
C GLY A 13 12.71 -4.43 -0.90
N THR A 14 13.95 -4.33 -0.40
CA THR A 14 14.33 -4.67 0.98
C THR A 14 14.43 -3.45 1.89
N GLY A 15 14.22 -2.25 1.35
CA GLY A 15 14.35 -0.98 2.07
C GLY A 15 15.79 -0.52 2.23
N GLN A 16 16.74 -1.08 1.48
CA GLN A 16 18.14 -0.64 1.46
C GLN A 16 18.37 0.31 0.29
N ILE A 17 19.22 1.34 0.48
CA ILE A 17 19.64 2.22 -0.61
C ILE A 17 20.45 1.39 -1.62
N PHE A 18 20.24 1.61 -2.91
CA PHE A 18 21.03 0.95 -3.95
C PHE A 18 22.53 1.20 -3.73
N PRO A 19 23.35 0.13 -3.79
CA PRO A 19 24.78 0.23 -3.49
C PRO A 19 25.50 1.10 -4.52
N ALA A 20 26.60 1.72 -4.08
CA ALA A 20 27.51 2.43 -4.97
C ALA A 20 28.00 1.50 -6.10
N GLY A 21 28.09 2.04 -7.31
CA GLY A 21 28.39 1.30 -8.54
C GLY A 21 27.16 0.85 -9.33
N THR A 22 25.95 0.93 -8.76
CA THR A 22 24.70 0.64 -9.50
C THR A 22 24.42 1.72 -10.54
N GLN A 23 24.29 1.37 -11.82
CA GLN A 23 23.84 2.31 -12.85
C GLN A 23 22.36 2.64 -12.67
N LEU A 24 22.09 3.92 -12.41
CA LEU A 24 20.76 4.44 -12.12
C LEU A 24 20.47 5.63 -13.02
N LEU A 25 19.43 5.54 -13.84
CA LEU A 25 18.95 6.63 -14.66
C LEU A 25 17.97 7.48 -13.86
N LEU A 26 18.34 8.73 -13.58
CA LEU A 26 17.46 9.72 -12.94
C LEU A 26 16.89 10.67 -14.00
N THR A 27 15.57 10.81 -14.02
CA THR A 27 14.85 11.79 -14.83
C THR A 27 14.13 12.78 -13.92
N VAL A 28 14.33 14.09 -14.15
CA VAL A 28 13.67 15.17 -13.41
C VAL A 28 13.00 16.10 -14.41
N ILE A 29 11.69 16.30 -14.24
CA ILE A 29 10.84 17.13 -15.10
C ILE A 29 10.24 18.24 -14.24
N ASP A 30 10.32 19.49 -14.69
CA ASP A 30 9.70 20.62 -13.97
C ASP A 30 8.17 20.67 -14.19
N GLY A 31 7.47 21.51 -13.43
CA GLY A 31 6.01 21.66 -13.56
C GLY A 31 5.57 22.36 -14.85
N ASN A 32 6.51 22.81 -15.69
CA ASN A 32 6.25 23.27 -17.06
C ASN A 32 6.46 22.14 -18.09
N GLN A 33 6.58 20.89 -17.63
CA GLN A 33 6.83 19.69 -18.42
C GLN A 33 8.19 19.68 -19.14
N LYS A 34 9.16 20.49 -18.69
CA LYS A 34 10.51 20.48 -19.25
C LYS A 34 11.38 19.46 -18.52
N GLN A 35 11.96 18.53 -19.27
CA GLN A 35 13.00 17.65 -18.76
C GLN A 35 14.25 18.48 -18.42
N ILE A 36 14.57 18.59 -17.13
CA ILE A 36 15.75 19.29 -16.63
C ILE A 36 16.93 18.34 -16.53
N ILE A 37 16.68 17.10 -16.11
CA ILE A 37 17.70 16.05 -15.96
C ILE A 37 17.20 14.77 -16.62
N ARG A 38 18.13 14.10 -17.31
CA ARG A 38 18.04 12.69 -17.70
C ARG A 38 19.46 12.16 -17.83
N GLN A 39 19.99 11.63 -16.75
CA GLN A 39 21.41 11.26 -16.64
C GLN A 39 21.58 9.99 -15.80
N GLU A 40 22.64 9.25 -16.08
CA GLU A 40 23.04 8.10 -15.29
C GLU A 40 23.90 8.52 -14.09
N PHE A 41 23.66 7.89 -12.95
CA PHE A 41 24.39 8.02 -11.71
C PHE A 41 24.83 6.63 -11.25
N THR A 42 25.87 6.59 -10.42
CA THR A 42 26.43 5.34 -9.85
C THR A 42 26.22 5.24 -8.34
N SER A 43 25.21 5.92 -7.81
CA SER A 43 24.90 6.00 -6.38
C SER A 43 23.39 6.01 -6.18
N GLY A 44 22.90 5.25 -5.19
CA GLY A 44 21.50 5.30 -4.76
C GLY A 44 21.13 6.57 -3.99
N GLN A 45 22.09 7.42 -3.62
CA GLN A 45 21.86 8.76 -3.08
C GLN A 45 22.44 9.81 -4.03
N ILE A 46 21.59 10.68 -4.56
CA ILE A 46 21.92 11.63 -5.61
C ILE A 46 21.53 13.03 -5.14
N ARG A 47 22.48 13.96 -5.12
CA ARG A 47 22.20 15.36 -4.86
C ARG A 47 22.19 16.14 -6.17
N VAL A 48 21.07 16.76 -6.46
CA VAL A 48 20.85 17.59 -7.63
C VAL A 48 20.80 19.05 -7.18
N GLN A 49 21.60 19.90 -7.83
CA GLN A 49 21.67 21.33 -7.57
C GLN A 49 21.37 22.13 -8.84
N GLY A 50 21.01 23.40 -8.67
CA GLY A 50 20.83 24.31 -9.81
C GLY A 50 19.51 24.10 -10.55
N LEU A 51 18.52 23.47 -9.93
CA LEU A 51 17.20 23.30 -10.52
C LEU A 51 16.53 24.69 -10.64
N PRO A 52 15.89 25.02 -11.78
CA PRO A 52 15.20 26.29 -11.94
C PRO A 52 14.15 26.54 -10.85
N PHE A 53 13.94 27.80 -10.49
CA PHE A 53 12.84 28.21 -9.62
C PHE A 53 12.03 29.33 -10.28
N TYR A 54 10.72 29.14 -10.36
CA TYR A 54 9.76 29.97 -11.08
C TYR A 54 8.77 30.69 -10.14
N ASN A 55 8.67 30.27 -8.88
CA ASN A 55 7.70 30.77 -7.90
C ASN A 55 6.24 30.62 -8.39
N ASN A 56 5.92 29.49 -9.01
CA ASN A 56 4.60 29.15 -9.53
C ASN A 56 4.43 27.61 -9.63
N PHE A 57 3.49 27.13 -10.46
CA PHE A 57 3.28 25.69 -10.66
C PHE A 57 4.47 24.98 -11.30
N GLY A 58 5.36 25.70 -11.98
CA GLY A 58 6.61 25.18 -12.54
C GLY A 58 7.56 24.57 -11.51
N ASP A 59 7.39 24.89 -10.22
CA ASP A 59 8.20 24.31 -9.15
C ASP A 59 7.65 22.97 -8.62
N ASN A 60 6.60 22.42 -9.22
CA ASN A 60 6.08 21.09 -8.92
C ASN A 60 6.76 20.06 -9.83
N TYR A 61 7.87 19.51 -9.37
CA TYR A 61 8.69 18.58 -10.16
C TYR A 61 8.12 17.16 -10.16
N ALA A 62 8.41 16.41 -11.21
CA ALA A 62 8.32 14.96 -11.23
C ALA A 62 9.73 14.37 -11.21
N VAL A 63 9.94 13.36 -10.36
CA VAL A 63 11.24 12.68 -10.17
C VAL A 63 11.03 11.20 -10.44
N ILE A 64 11.79 10.64 -11.38
CA ILE A 64 11.67 9.24 -11.82
C ILE A 64 13.05 8.59 -11.77
N ALA A 65 13.14 7.42 -11.15
CA ALA A 65 14.34 6.60 -11.12
C ALA A 65 14.12 5.27 -11.84
N PHE A 66 15.14 4.85 -12.58
CA PHE A 66 15.18 3.57 -13.28
C PHE A 66 16.52 2.88 -13.00
N VAL A 67 16.46 1.57 -12.75
CA VAL A 67 17.61 0.67 -12.66
C VAL A 67 17.27 -0.56 -13.51
N GLU A 68 18.23 -1.05 -14.29
CA GLU A 68 18.03 -2.25 -15.11
C GLU A 68 17.66 -3.47 -14.24
N GLY A 69 16.67 -4.25 -14.69
CA GLY A 69 16.12 -5.39 -13.93
C GLY A 69 15.04 -5.03 -12.92
N PHE A 70 14.79 -3.74 -12.67
CA PHE A 70 13.76 -3.26 -11.77
C PHE A 70 12.62 -2.57 -12.52
N ARG A 71 11.45 -2.49 -11.88
CA ARG A 71 10.37 -1.58 -12.27
C ARG A 71 10.80 -0.17 -11.88
N GLN A 72 10.67 0.78 -12.80
CA GLN A 72 10.89 2.19 -12.50
C GLN A 72 9.86 2.68 -11.47
N ALA A 73 10.23 3.68 -10.69
CA ALA A 73 9.32 4.37 -9.79
C ALA A 73 9.53 5.87 -9.89
N GLY A 74 8.49 6.62 -9.56
CA GLY A 74 8.58 8.07 -9.54
C GLY A 74 7.61 8.70 -8.57
N TYR A 75 7.79 9.99 -8.35
CA TYR A 75 6.93 10.77 -7.49
C TYR A 75 6.67 12.13 -8.10
N ALA A 76 5.40 12.55 -8.04
CA ALA A 76 4.96 13.88 -8.40
C ALA A 76 3.70 14.23 -7.60
N PRO A 77 3.48 15.52 -7.25
CA PRO A 77 4.42 16.62 -7.40
C PRO A 77 5.46 16.66 -6.25
N VAL A 78 6.68 17.05 -6.58
CA VAL A 78 7.74 17.41 -5.63
C VAL A 78 7.90 18.93 -5.66
N LYS A 79 7.33 19.63 -4.67
CA LYS A 79 7.41 21.09 -4.61
C LYS A 79 8.82 21.51 -4.20
N LEU A 80 9.55 22.19 -5.09
CA LEU A 80 10.87 22.72 -4.80
C LEU A 80 10.82 24.22 -4.50
N SER A 81 11.79 24.68 -3.70
CA SER A 81 12.01 26.11 -3.43
C SER A 81 13.50 26.40 -3.23
N PRO A 82 13.96 27.66 -3.27
CA PRO A 82 15.34 28.00 -2.94
C PRO A 82 15.62 28.01 -1.43
N ALA A 83 14.57 27.96 -0.61
CA ALA A 83 14.69 28.11 0.85
C ALA A 83 15.12 26.80 1.53
N GLU A 84 14.68 25.66 0.99
CA GLU A 84 14.86 24.36 1.62
C GLU A 84 15.25 23.30 0.58
N GLU A 85 16.15 22.41 0.98
CA GLU A 85 16.50 21.23 0.20
C GLU A 85 15.49 20.12 0.48
N VAL A 86 14.85 19.64 -0.57
CA VAL A 86 13.83 18.57 -0.47
C VAL A 86 14.50 17.23 -0.68
N THR A 87 14.10 16.22 0.08
CA THR A 87 14.50 14.82 -0.13
C THR A 87 13.31 14.03 -0.66
N VAL A 88 13.53 13.23 -1.71
CA VAL A 88 12.56 12.30 -2.29
C VAL A 88 13.10 10.89 -2.17
N ASP A 89 12.30 10.01 -1.57
CA ASP A 89 12.61 8.60 -1.42
C ASP A 89 11.79 7.80 -2.44
N LEU A 90 12.48 7.07 -3.31
CA LEU A 90 11.87 6.20 -4.30
C LEU A 90 12.24 4.75 -3.99
N MET A 91 11.29 3.84 -4.09
CA MET A 91 11.55 2.40 -3.98
C MET A 91 11.33 1.73 -5.33
N LEU A 92 12.36 1.03 -5.81
CA LEU A 92 12.28 0.21 -7.02
C LEU A 92 12.24 -1.25 -6.59
N ILE A 93 11.35 -2.00 -7.21
CA ILE A 93 11.22 -3.44 -7.00
C ILE A 93 11.62 -4.19 -8.27
N PRO A 94 12.08 -5.44 -8.17
CA PRO A 94 12.35 -6.27 -9.34
C PRO A 94 11.19 -6.29 -10.33
N LYS A 95 11.49 -6.48 -11.62
CA LYS A 95 10.44 -6.69 -12.64
C LYS A 95 9.54 -7.87 -12.26
N ASP A 96 10.16 -8.96 -11.81
CA ASP A 96 9.53 -10.18 -11.34
C ASP A 96 9.84 -10.38 -9.84
N PRO A 97 9.13 -9.67 -8.94
CA PRO A 97 9.48 -9.65 -7.53
C PRO A 97 9.06 -10.95 -6.83
N VAL A 98 9.96 -11.50 -6.02
CA VAL A 98 9.68 -12.61 -5.13
C VAL A 98 9.41 -12.09 -3.72
N PHE A 99 8.30 -12.53 -3.13
CA PHE A 99 7.98 -12.23 -1.74
C PHE A 99 8.87 -13.03 -0.79
N ASN A 100 9.71 -12.33 -0.03
CA ASN A 100 10.53 -12.93 1.00
C ASN A 100 10.00 -12.59 2.40
N TYR A 101 9.54 -13.64 3.08
CA TYR A 101 8.95 -13.61 4.42
C TYR A 101 9.87 -14.25 5.47
N ALA A 102 11.17 -14.39 5.22
CA ALA A 102 12.09 -15.08 6.15
C ALA A 102 12.05 -14.54 7.60
N GLY A 103 11.61 -13.30 7.80
CA GLY A 103 11.41 -12.70 9.13
C GLY A 103 10.02 -12.90 9.75
N PHE A 104 9.10 -13.60 9.08
CA PHE A 104 7.69 -13.72 9.48
C PHE A 104 7.27 -15.19 9.62
N SER A 105 7.52 -15.75 10.81
CA SER A 105 7.15 -17.12 11.15
C SER A 105 5.65 -17.27 11.48
N TRP A 106 5.18 -18.51 11.61
CA TRP A 106 3.85 -18.80 12.16
C TRP A 106 3.63 -18.15 13.54
N GLU A 107 4.62 -18.23 14.44
CA GLU A 107 4.50 -17.62 15.78
C GLU A 107 4.38 -16.10 15.71
N ALA A 108 5.14 -15.45 14.81
CA ALA A 108 5.02 -14.01 14.57
C ALA A 108 3.65 -13.67 13.97
N ALA A 109 3.16 -14.48 13.03
CA ALA A 109 1.84 -14.32 12.42
C ALA A 109 0.73 -14.46 13.46
N LYS A 110 0.75 -15.51 14.29
CA LYS A 110 -0.23 -15.76 15.35
C LYS A 110 -0.25 -14.64 16.40
N ALA A 111 0.92 -14.14 16.80
CA ALA A 111 1.03 -13.05 17.76
C ALA A 111 0.45 -11.73 17.21
N ARG A 112 0.66 -11.47 15.91
CA ARG A 112 0.21 -10.24 15.24
C ARG A 112 -1.25 -10.31 14.77
N LEU A 113 -1.70 -11.48 14.35
CA LEU A 113 -2.94 -11.73 13.64
C LEU A 113 -3.78 -12.74 14.43
N SER A 114 -4.33 -12.30 15.56
CA SER A 114 -5.10 -13.18 16.47
C SER A 114 -6.30 -13.85 15.78
N PHE A 115 -6.83 -13.26 14.72
CA PHE A 115 -7.91 -13.82 13.90
C PHE A 115 -7.48 -15.02 13.02
N LEU A 116 -6.19 -15.39 13.02
CA LEU A 116 -5.69 -16.65 12.45
C LEU A 116 -5.77 -17.83 13.42
N ALA A 117 -6.24 -17.62 14.66
CA ALA A 117 -6.37 -18.68 15.65
C ALA A 117 -7.22 -19.88 15.15
N PRO A 118 -7.04 -21.07 15.75
CA PRO A 118 -7.86 -22.24 15.45
C PRO A 118 -9.36 -21.95 15.55
N LEU A 119 -10.14 -22.51 14.62
CA LEU A 119 -11.59 -22.45 14.71
C LEU A 119 -12.09 -23.41 15.81
N PRO A 120 -13.31 -23.26 16.32
CA PRO A 120 -13.87 -24.21 17.29
C PRO A 120 -13.78 -25.66 16.79
N GLY A 121 -13.21 -26.54 17.62
CA GLY A 121 -13.00 -27.96 17.28
C GLY A 121 -11.75 -28.25 16.44
N GLN A 122 -10.95 -27.23 16.10
CA GLN A 122 -9.68 -27.41 15.39
C GLN A 122 -8.46 -27.29 16.32
N SER A 123 -7.36 -27.90 15.89
CA SER A 123 -6.05 -27.81 16.50
C SER A 123 -5.26 -26.60 16.01
N GLU A 124 -4.13 -26.32 16.68
CA GLU A 124 -3.17 -25.33 16.20
C GLU A 124 -2.56 -25.70 14.85
N GLU A 125 -2.35 -27.00 14.59
CA GLU A 125 -1.80 -27.46 13.32
C GLU A 125 -2.74 -27.14 12.14
N ASP A 126 -4.06 -27.22 12.34
CA ASP A 126 -5.03 -26.85 11.30
C ASP A 126 -4.93 -25.36 10.94
N ALA A 127 -4.71 -24.50 11.93
CA ALA A 127 -4.55 -23.06 11.73
C ALA A 127 -3.24 -22.75 10.99
N LYS A 128 -2.15 -23.41 11.41
CA LYS A 128 -0.86 -23.32 10.75
C LYS A 128 -0.92 -23.80 9.30
N GLN A 129 -1.64 -24.88 9.02
CA GLN A 129 -1.83 -25.39 7.66
C GLN A 129 -2.55 -24.37 6.76
N ARG A 130 -3.59 -23.69 7.26
CA ARG A 130 -4.26 -22.60 6.50
C ARG A 130 -3.33 -21.43 6.22
N PHE A 131 -2.48 -21.07 7.19
CA PHE A 131 -1.47 -20.04 6.99
C PHE A 131 -0.44 -20.46 5.92
N SER A 132 0.08 -21.68 5.98
CA SER A 132 0.97 -22.23 4.96
C SER A 132 0.31 -22.28 3.58
N GLN A 133 -0.96 -22.66 3.50
CA GLN A 133 -1.71 -22.63 2.24
C GLN A 133 -1.81 -21.20 1.69
N MET A 134 -2.06 -20.20 2.53
CA MET A 134 -2.11 -18.79 2.11
C MET A 134 -0.75 -18.29 1.63
N TRP A 135 0.33 -18.77 2.25
CA TRP A 135 1.69 -18.50 1.81
C TRP A 135 1.97 -19.09 0.43
N GLU A 136 1.54 -20.32 0.14
CA GLU A 136 1.85 -21.00 -1.13
C GLU A 136 0.92 -20.56 -2.27
N THR A 137 -0.25 -20.02 -1.95
CA THR A 137 -1.26 -19.65 -2.94
C THR A 137 -0.85 -18.43 -3.76
N ASN A 138 -1.03 -18.53 -5.08
CA ASN A 138 -0.86 -17.43 -6.04
C ASN A 138 0.52 -16.73 -5.94
N GLY A 139 1.60 -17.51 -5.82
CA GLY A 139 2.96 -16.96 -5.69
C GLY A 139 3.12 -16.11 -4.42
N SER A 140 2.46 -16.51 -3.33
CA SER A 140 2.44 -15.81 -2.04
C SER A 140 1.75 -14.44 -2.02
N LYS A 141 1.06 -14.05 -3.09
CA LYS A 141 0.34 -12.76 -3.17
C LYS A 141 -0.82 -12.67 -2.18
N SER A 142 -1.51 -13.77 -1.89
CA SER A 142 -2.61 -13.76 -0.91
C SER A 142 -2.14 -13.37 0.50
N LEU A 143 -0.99 -13.92 0.94
CA LEU A 143 -0.41 -13.54 2.22
C LEU A 143 0.09 -12.09 2.21
N ALA A 144 0.75 -11.65 1.13
CA ALA A 144 1.21 -10.26 1.00
C ALA A 144 0.05 -9.26 1.08
N CYS A 145 -1.05 -9.56 0.38
CA CYS A 145 -2.28 -8.78 0.42
C CYS A 145 -2.78 -8.62 1.86
N MET A 146 -2.97 -9.74 2.57
CA MET A 146 -3.45 -9.72 3.95
C MET A 146 -2.51 -8.91 4.85
N LEU A 147 -1.20 -9.09 4.74
CA LEU A 147 -0.23 -8.36 5.55
C LEU A 147 -0.21 -6.86 5.24
N ASN A 148 -0.33 -6.46 3.97
CA ASN A 148 -0.44 -5.05 3.59
C ASN A 148 -1.71 -4.43 4.17
N LEU A 149 -2.85 -5.09 4.00
CA LEU A 149 -4.13 -4.63 4.52
C LEU A 149 -4.12 -4.50 6.04
N VAL A 150 -3.62 -5.51 6.75
CA VAL A 150 -3.52 -5.46 8.21
C VAL A 150 -2.60 -4.34 8.66
N THR A 151 -1.43 -4.18 8.03
CA THR A 151 -0.50 -3.10 8.36
C THR A 151 -1.10 -1.73 8.13
N ALA A 152 -1.79 -1.55 7.00
CA ALA A 152 -2.44 -0.30 6.64
C ALA A 152 -3.60 0.00 7.59
N MET A 153 -4.46 -0.99 7.84
CA MET A 153 -5.57 -0.85 8.78
C MET A 153 -5.08 -0.59 10.21
N ASP A 154 -4.02 -1.23 10.68
CA ASP A 154 -3.54 -1.04 12.06
C ASP A 154 -3.08 0.39 12.33
N ALA A 155 -2.62 1.10 11.29
CA ALA A 155 -2.23 2.50 11.36
C ALA A 155 -3.41 3.49 11.35
N ILE A 156 -4.64 3.03 11.08
CA ILE A 156 -5.83 3.89 11.03
C ILE A 156 -6.40 4.06 12.44
N ASP A 157 -6.35 5.27 12.98
CA ASP A 157 -6.96 5.59 14.27
C ASP A 157 -8.48 5.80 14.15
N LEU A 158 -9.24 4.91 14.79
CA LEU A 158 -10.69 5.00 14.96
C LEU A 158 -11.08 5.40 16.40
N GLY A 159 -10.27 6.27 17.04
CA GLY A 159 -10.51 6.76 18.39
C GLY A 159 -9.90 5.87 19.47
N GLY A 160 -8.62 5.51 19.31
CA GLY A 160 -7.86 4.66 20.23
C GLY A 160 -7.90 3.17 19.90
N ARG A 161 -8.50 2.81 18.75
CA ARG A 161 -8.56 1.44 18.21
C ARG A 161 -8.32 1.49 16.71
N SER A 162 -7.82 0.40 16.14
CA SER A 162 -7.67 0.23 14.69
C SER A 162 -8.77 -0.68 14.12
N PRO A 163 -9.11 -0.61 12.81
CA PRO A 163 -10.00 -1.55 12.14
C PRO A 163 -9.65 -3.03 12.42
N VAL A 164 -8.35 -3.37 12.45
CA VAL A 164 -7.87 -4.73 12.75
C VAL A 164 -8.36 -5.22 14.11
N SER A 165 -8.44 -4.33 15.11
CA SER A 165 -8.89 -4.68 16.46
C SER A 165 -10.36 -5.11 16.54
N TYR A 166 -11.15 -4.90 15.47
CA TYR A 166 -12.54 -5.33 15.38
C TYR A 166 -12.68 -6.67 14.65
N ILE A 167 -11.63 -7.13 13.93
CA ILE A 167 -11.64 -8.41 13.22
C ILE A 167 -11.64 -9.55 14.24
N ARG A 168 -12.54 -10.51 14.04
CA ARG A 168 -12.71 -11.67 14.92
C ARG A 168 -12.15 -12.93 14.30
N GLN A 169 -12.42 -13.15 13.02
CA GLN A 169 -12.07 -14.40 12.34
C GLN A 169 -12.12 -14.21 10.82
N ILE A 170 -11.18 -14.80 10.09
CA ILE A 170 -11.27 -14.90 8.62
C ILE A 170 -12.45 -15.81 8.23
N ARG A 171 -13.20 -15.43 7.18
CA ARG A 171 -14.30 -16.24 6.64
C ARG A 171 -13.80 -17.36 5.75
N TRP A 172 -13.16 -18.36 6.39
CA TRP A 172 -12.69 -19.58 5.72
C TRP A 172 -13.81 -20.39 5.05
N ASP A 173 -15.06 -20.16 5.44
CA ASP A 173 -16.29 -20.77 4.94
C ASP A 173 -16.86 -20.08 3.68
N HIS A 174 -16.31 -18.94 3.26
CA HIS A 174 -16.84 -18.15 2.15
C HIS A 174 -15.92 -18.11 0.93
N LYS A 175 -14.86 -17.29 1.00
CA LYS A 175 -13.87 -17.12 -0.06
C LYS A 175 -12.49 -17.11 0.57
N PHE A 176 -11.58 -17.90 0.00
CA PHE A 176 -10.19 -17.90 0.43
C PHE A 176 -9.56 -16.52 0.16
N PRO A 177 -8.66 -16.01 1.03
CA PRO A 177 -7.96 -14.75 0.81
C PRO A 177 -7.30 -14.68 -0.59
N ALA A 178 -7.56 -13.59 -1.30
CA ALA A 178 -7.08 -13.33 -2.65
C ALA A 178 -5.93 -12.32 -2.66
N GLN A 179 -5.40 -12.01 -3.85
CA GLN A 179 -4.28 -11.06 -3.99
C GLN A 179 -4.66 -9.59 -3.75
N ASP A 180 -5.94 -9.27 -3.71
CA ASP A 180 -6.45 -7.89 -3.61
C ASP A 180 -7.34 -7.66 -2.38
N ARG A 181 -7.88 -8.74 -1.80
CA ARG A 181 -8.83 -8.67 -0.68
C ARG A 181 -8.89 -9.95 0.14
N PHE A 182 -9.53 -9.87 1.31
CA PHE A 182 -10.00 -11.05 2.04
C PHE A 182 -11.36 -10.76 2.68
N PHE A 183 -12.01 -11.80 3.20
CA PHE A 183 -13.29 -11.67 3.91
C PHE A 183 -13.11 -12.09 5.36
N ALA A 184 -13.65 -11.32 6.30
CA ALA A 184 -13.58 -11.61 7.72
C ALA A 184 -14.87 -11.26 8.45
N TYR A 185 -15.17 -12.01 9.51
CA TYR A 185 -16.13 -11.57 10.51
C TYR A 185 -15.48 -10.51 11.39
N CYS A 186 -16.21 -9.41 11.62
CA CYS A 186 -15.82 -8.34 12.51
C CYS A 186 -16.98 -7.94 13.42
N ASP A 187 -16.66 -7.29 14.55
CA ASP A 187 -17.66 -6.69 15.41
C ASP A 187 -18.38 -5.54 14.69
N ALA A 188 -19.72 -5.54 14.68
CA ALA A 188 -20.52 -4.51 14.00
C ALA A 188 -20.19 -3.07 14.45
N ALA A 189 -19.63 -2.89 15.65
CA ALA A 189 -19.15 -1.58 16.12
C ALA A 189 -18.10 -0.94 15.19
N LEU A 190 -17.42 -1.73 14.33
CA LEU A 190 -16.52 -1.20 13.32
C LEU A 190 -17.25 -0.25 12.35
N ILE A 191 -18.49 -0.54 11.97
CA ILE A 191 -19.27 0.30 11.05
C ILE A 191 -19.47 1.70 11.65
N ASP A 192 -19.84 1.79 12.92
CA ASP A 192 -20.06 3.08 13.59
C ASP A 192 -18.75 3.84 13.81
N ALA A 193 -17.65 3.12 14.08
CA ALA A 193 -16.32 3.70 14.20
C ALA A 193 -15.85 4.30 12.85
N VAL A 194 -16.03 3.58 11.74
CA VAL A 194 -15.72 4.06 10.39
C VAL A 194 -16.62 5.23 10.01
N ARG A 195 -17.92 5.19 10.32
CA ARG A 195 -18.84 6.32 10.09
C ARG A 195 -18.40 7.57 10.85
N THR A 196 -17.94 7.42 12.08
CA THR A 196 -17.41 8.51 12.90
C THR A 196 -16.11 9.07 12.32
N ALA A 197 -15.22 8.21 11.84
CA ALA A 197 -14.00 8.61 11.15
C ALA A 197 -14.29 9.30 9.81
N ALA A 198 -15.33 8.88 9.09
CA ALA A 198 -15.78 9.53 7.86
C ALA A 198 -16.29 10.95 8.12
N ALA A 199 -17.04 11.16 9.21
CA ALA A 199 -17.45 12.51 9.62
C ALA A 199 -16.27 13.45 9.96
N LYS A 200 -15.07 12.91 10.17
CA LYS A 200 -13.82 13.65 10.40
C LYS A 200 -12.93 13.74 9.15
N GLY A 201 -13.39 13.24 8.00
CA GLY A 201 -12.64 13.27 6.74
C GLY A 201 -11.51 12.24 6.64
N ILE A 202 -11.51 11.19 7.47
CA ILE A 202 -10.53 10.09 7.36
C ILE A 202 -10.96 9.09 6.27
N PHE A 203 -12.28 8.92 6.14
CA PHE A 203 -12.92 8.06 5.15
C PHE A 203 -13.99 8.84 4.37
N GLU A 204 -14.29 8.39 3.16
CA GLU A 204 -15.43 8.83 2.37
C GLU A 204 -16.33 7.64 2.03
N PRO A 205 -17.67 7.82 2.06
CA PRO A 205 -18.60 6.76 1.69
C PRO A 205 -18.53 6.45 0.19
N GLU A 206 -18.44 5.17 -0.15
CA GLU A 206 -18.49 4.68 -1.53
C GLU A 206 -19.94 4.31 -1.87
N HIS A 207 -20.56 5.12 -2.74
CA HIS A 207 -21.94 4.91 -3.15
C HIS A 207 -22.05 3.78 -4.18
N GLY A 208 -23.02 2.88 -3.99
CA GLY A 208 -23.23 1.78 -4.93
C GLY A 208 -22.27 0.60 -4.77
N ALA A 209 -21.73 0.39 -3.56
CA ALA A 209 -20.82 -0.71 -3.23
C ALA A 209 -21.21 -2.07 -3.85
N GLY A 210 -22.51 -2.40 -3.88
CA GLY A 210 -23.05 -3.62 -4.47
C GLY A 210 -22.72 -3.85 -5.96
N ILE A 211 -22.33 -2.80 -6.70
CA ILE A 211 -21.97 -2.87 -8.13
C ILE A 211 -20.59 -3.54 -8.30
N PHE A 212 -19.63 -3.19 -7.44
CA PHE A 212 -18.25 -3.70 -7.50
C PHE A 212 -18.00 -4.82 -6.48
N HIS A 213 -18.83 -4.90 -5.44
CA HIS A 213 -18.79 -5.91 -4.38
C HIS A 213 -20.16 -6.58 -4.24
N PRO A 214 -20.41 -7.68 -4.96
CA PRO A 214 -21.71 -8.35 -4.93
C PRO A 214 -22.18 -8.65 -3.50
N GLY A 215 -23.38 -8.17 -3.15
CA GLY A 215 -23.98 -8.35 -1.83
C GLY A 215 -23.50 -7.37 -0.76
N ALA A 216 -22.57 -6.45 -1.07
CA ALA A 216 -22.17 -5.39 -0.15
C ALA A 216 -23.31 -4.42 0.10
N THR A 217 -23.39 -3.95 1.35
CA THR A 217 -24.45 -3.06 1.84
C THR A 217 -23.93 -1.66 2.14
N LEU A 218 -22.67 -1.55 2.57
CA LEU A 218 -22.02 -0.30 2.95
C LEU A 218 -20.55 -0.38 2.53
N SER A 219 -19.94 0.74 2.18
CA SER A 219 -18.50 0.79 1.91
C SER A 219 -17.95 2.19 2.18
N TRP A 220 -16.71 2.25 2.68
CA TRP A 220 -15.98 3.49 2.92
C TRP A 220 -14.53 3.34 2.50
N LYS A 221 -13.99 4.37 1.87
CA LYS A 221 -12.60 4.44 1.38
C LYS A 221 -11.81 5.47 2.18
N GLN A 222 -10.61 5.10 2.63
CA GLN A 222 -9.66 6.03 3.24
C GLN A 222 -9.27 7.11 2.22
N VAL A 223 -9.09 8.36 2.64
CA VAL A 223 -8.79 9.47 1.71
C VAL A 223 -7.48 10.20 2.02
N GLU A 224 -6.63 9.56 2.81
CA GLU A 224 -5.38 10.12 3.28
C GLU A 224 -4.31 10.19 2.19
N TYR A 225 -4.25 9.17 1.33
CA TYR A 225 -3.17 9.01 0.36
C TYR A 225 -3.65 9.29 -1.06
N PRO A 226 -2.78 9.74 -1.96
CA PRO A 226 -3.13 9.84 -3.38
C PRO A 226 -3.42 8.47 -4.01
N GLU A 227 -2.66 7.45 -3.61
CA GLU A 227 -2.81 6.07 -4.07
C GLU A 227 -2.83 5.05 -2.92
N ALA A 228 -3.32 3.85 -3.23
CA ALA A 228 -3.31 2.66 -2.36
C ALA A 228 -4.06 2.82 -1.03
N ASN A 229 -5.20 3.52 -1.01
CA ASN A 229 -6.02 3.69 0.19
C ASN A 229 -6.74 2.39 0.61
N VAL A 230 -7.00 2.23 1.91
CA VAL A 230 -7.81 1.10 2.41
C VAL A 230 -9.27 1.38 2.13
N GLN A 231 -9.98 0.40 1.57
CA GLN A 231 -11.43 0.39 1.51
C GLN A 231 -11.98 -0.70 2.43
N LEU A 232 -13.02 -0.35 3.19
CA LEU A 232 -13.72 -1.25 4.09
C LEU A 232 -15.15 -1.41 3.59
N THR A 233 -15.43 -2.57 3.00
CA THR A 233 -16.75 -2.92 2.49
C THR A 233 -17.46 -3.88 3.44
N PHE A 234 -18.74 -3.67 3.72
CA PHE A 234 -19.50 -4.43 4.71
C PHE A 234 -20.71 -5.14 4.09
N HIS A 235 -20.88 -6.40 4.45
CA HIS A 235 -22.04 -7.22 4.11
C HIS A 235 -22.84 -7.47 5.39
N THR A 236 -23.97 -6.78 5.50
CA THR A 236 -24.82 -6.79 6.71
C THR A 236 -26.09 -7.62 6.54
N ASN A 237 -26.24 -8.29 5.38
CA ASN A 237 -27.34 -9.23 5.20
C ASN A 237 -27.20 -10.40 6.20
N PRO A 238 -28.30 -10.90 6.79
CA PRO A 238 -28.22 -11.97 7.78
C PRO A 238 -27.50 -13.24 7.30
N LEU A 239 -27.55 -13.54 6.00
CA LEU A 239 -26.85 -14.68 5.38
C LEU A 239 -25.32 -14.52 5.40
N ASP A 240 -24.83 -13.29 5.48
CA ASP A 240 -23.42 -12.94 5.55
C ASP A 240 -22.94 -12.71 6.99
N CYS A 241 -23.81 -12.90 8.00
CA CYS A 241 -23.51 -12.64 9.40
C CYS A 241 -23.52 -13.94 10.22
N VAL A 242 -22.93 -13.91 11.40
CA VAL A 242 -22.99 -15.05 12.34
C VAL A 242 -24.27 -14.95 13.17
N SER A 243 -25.16 -15.92 13.02
CA SER A 243 -26.44 -15.95 13.75
C SER A 243 -26.22 -15.95 15.27
N GLY A 244 -26.97 -15.11 15.98
CA GLY A 244 -26.88 -14.99 17.44
C GLY A 244 -25.66 -14.22 17.96
N SER A 245 -24.84 -13.64 17.07
CA SER A 245 -23.76 -12.70 17.45
C SER A 245 -24.01 -11.31 16.86
N ASN A 246 -23.18 -10.34 17.26
CA ASN A 246 -23.13 -9.00 16.68
C ASN A 246 -22.09 -8.90 15.55
N TRP A 247 -21.69 -10.02 14.94
CA TRP A 247 -20.64 -10.02 13.93
C TRP A 247 -21.21 -9.88 12.51
N VAL A 248 -20.59 -9.01 11.73
CA VAL A 248 -20.88 -8.78 10.32
C VAL A 248 -19.68 -9.14 9.47
N THR A 249 -19.88 -9.34 8.17
CA THR A 249 -18.75 -9.53 7.25
C THR A 249 -18.17 -8.19 6.84
N VAL A 250 -16.84 -8.09 6.92
CA VAL A 250 -16.04 -7.05 6.29
C VAL A 250 -15.17 -7.65 5.19
N GLU A 251 -15.09 -6.94 4.09
CA GLU A 251 -14.24 -7.16 2.93
C GLU A 251 -13.27 -5.97 2.86
N PRO A 252 -12.10 -6.06 3.51
CA PRO A 252 -11.02 -5.10 3.31
C PRO A 252 -10.32 -5.34 1.97
N ASP A 253 -10.08 -4.25 1.25
CA ASP A 253 -9.27 -4.22 0.03
C ASP A 253 -8.47 -2.91 -0.08
N ILE A 254 -7.59 -2.84 -1.08
CA ILE A 254 -6.83 -1.64 -1.41
C ILE A 254 -7.32 -1.09 -2.74
N ASP A 255 -7.84 0.14 -2.70
CA ASP A 255 -8.09 0.94 -3.89
C ASP A 255 -6.81 1.70 -4.25
N TYR A 256 -6.30 1.43 -5.45
CA TYR A 256 -5.13 2.13 -5.95
C TYR A 256 -5.35 3.62 -6.15
N TYR A 257 -6.58 4.07 -6.35
CA TYR A 257 -6.84 5.45 -6.77
C TYR A 257 -7.74 6.17 -5.79
N LYS A 258 -7.27 7.31 -5.26
CA LYS A 258 -8.17 8.23 -4.57
C LYS A 258 -9.24 8.79 -5.52
N ASP A 259 -8.79 9.23 -6.71
CA ASP A 259 -9.60 9.70 -7.84
C ASP A 259 -9.00 9.18 -9.16
N LEU A 260 -9.82 8.78 -10.14
CA LEU A 260 -9.38 8.38 -11.49
C LEU A 260 -8.61 9.48 -12.26
N ALA A 261 -8.49 10.69 -11.71
CA ALA A 261 -7.71 11.79 -12.29
C ALA A 261 -6.35 12.01 -11.57
N ALA A 262 -6.11 11.37 -10.43
CA ALA A 262 -4.88 11.48 -9.65
C ALA A 262 -3.82 10.47 -10.17
N HIS A 263 -3.34 10.68 -11.40
CA HIS A 263 -2.42 9.78 -12.09
C HIS A 263 -0.95 10.24 -12.05
N SER A 264 -0.39 10.49 -10.87
CA SER A 264 1.00 10.97 -10.78
C SER A 264 2.05 9.88 -10.55
N ILE A 265 1.75 8.81 -9.80
CA ILE A 265 2.74 7.75 -9.49
C ILE A 265 2.53 6.50 -10.35
N LEU A 266 1.27 6.14 -10.63
CA LEU A 266 0.93 4.89 -11.33
C LEU A 266 1.26 4.91 -12.83
N GLU A 267 1.36 6.06 -13.49
CA GLU A 267 1.80 6.15 -14.89
C GLU A 267 3.29 5.78 -15.05
N VAL A 268 4.07 5.88 -13.98
CA VAL A 268 5.49 5.49 -13.97
C VAL A 268 5.65 3.99 -13.70
N CYS A 269 4.81 3.37 -12.86
CA CYS A 269 4.87 1.93 -12.58
C CYS A 269 4.04 1.04 -13.55
N ARG A 270 3.08 1.60 -14.29
CA ARG A 270 2.22 0.84 -15.23
C ARG A 270 2.70 0.95 -16.67
N ASN A 271 3.40 -0.07 -17.15
CA ASN A 271 3.44 -0.38 -18.58
C ASN A 271 2.53 -1.55 -18.98
N GLU A 272 1.67 -2.03 -18.07
CA GLU A 272 0.71 -3.10 -18.38
C GLU A 272 -0.69 -2.75 -17.85
N ALA A 273 -1.42 -1.99 -18.65
CA ALA A 273 -2.86 -1.84 -18.50
C ALA A 273 -3.57 -3.11 -19.01
N THR A 274 -3.73 -4.08 -18.11
CA THR A 274 -4.84 -5.03 -18.19
C THR A 274 -5.69 -4.81 -16.95
N GLY A 275 -7.00 -5.06 -17.01
CA GLY A 275 -7.91 -4.97 -15.86
C GLY A 275 -7.63 -6.04 -14.81
N SER A 276 -6.38 -6.13 -14.35
CA SER A 276 -5.89 -7.07 -13.35
C SER A 276 -6.24 -6.58 -11.94
N LEU A 277 -6.42 -7.55 -11.04
CA LEU A 277 -6.62 -7.32 -9.62
C LEU A 277 -5.42 -6.56 -9.03
N THR A 278 -5.63 -5.88 -7.89
CA THR A 278 -4.57 -5.21 -7.14
C THR A 278 -3.35 -6.12 -6.92
N GLU A 279 -2.14 -5.58 -7.10
CA GLU A 279 -0.86 -6.27 -6.98
C GLU A 279 -0.18 -5.90 -5.65
N PRO A 280 -0.07 -6.83 -4.68
CA PRO A 280 0.49 -6.53 -3.35
C PRO A 280 1.89 -5.94 -3.35
N ALA A 281 2.73 -6.29 -4.32
CA ALA A 281 4.08 -5.72 -4.42
C ALA A 281 4.04 -4.20 -4.67
N GLU A 282 3.10 -3.73 -5.50
CA GLU A 282 2.94 -2.30 -5.78
C GLU A 282 2.33 -1.55 -4.60
N VAL A 283 1.34 -2.16 -3.92
CA VAL A 283 0.76 -1.60 -2.70
C VAL A 283 1.84 -1.33 -1.65
N PHE A 284 2.75 -2.29 -1.46
CA PHE A 284 3.89 -2.13 -0.55
C PHE A 284 4.76 -0.93 -0.91
N VAL A 285 5.14 -0.79 -2.18
CA VAL A 285 5.97 0.33 -2.68
C VAL A 285 5.26 1.67 -2.48
N LEU A 286 3.99 1.77 -2.89
CA LEU A 286 3.20 3.00 -2.78
C LEU A 286 3.06 3.44 -1.32
N ARG A 287 2.67 2.52 -0.44
CA ARG A 287 2.54 2.80 1.00
C ARG A 287 3.88 3.14 1.64
N TRP A 288 4.95 2.44 1.27
CA TRP A 288 6.28 2.72 1.81
C TRP A 288 6.75 4.13 1.44
N MET A 289 6.67 4.51 0.15
CA MET A 289 7.10 5.84 -0.32
C MET A 289 6.28 6.94 0.35
N GLU A 290 4.98 6.73 0.49
CA GLU A 290 4.09 7.72 1.07
C GLU A 290 4.31 7.90 2.59
N GLN A 291 4.58 6.82 3.34
CA GLN A 291 4.95 6.95 4.75
C GLN A 291 6.28 7.69 4.92
N LYS A 292 7.29 7.41 4.08
CA LYS A 292 8.58 8.13 4.11
C LYS A 292 8.38 9.62 3.89
N ARG A 293 7.57 9.99 2.90
CA ARG A 293 7.24 11.38 2.60
C ARG A 293 6.59 12.10 3.77
N LEU A 294 5.64 11.44 4.45
CA LEU A 294 4.95 12.01 5.60
C LEU A 294 5.79 12.01 6.89
N GLY A 295 7.04 11.51 6.83
CA GLY A 295 7.91 11.39 8.00
C GLY A 295 7.36 10.43 9.07
N ARG A 296 6.55 9.46 8.64
CA ARG A 296 5.89 8.48 9.52
C ARG A 296 6.73 7.21 9.68
N PRO A 297 6.40 6.36 10.67
CA PRO A 297 7.00 5.03 10.75
C PRO A 297 6.91 4.30 9.40
N GLU A 298 7.96 3.57 9.08
CA GLU A 298 8.06 2.84 7.83
C GLU A 298 6.91 1.83 7.67
N PHE A 299 6.35 1.75 6.46
CA PHE A 299 5.37 0.71 6.13
C PHE A 299 6.09 -0.66 6.10
N SER A 300 5.91 -1.45 7.15
CA SER A 300 6.60 -2.73 7.33
C SER A 300 5.60 -3.88 7.50
N PRO A 301 5.14 -4.51 6.40
CA PRO A 301 4.15 -5.59 6.47
C PRO A 301 4.73 -6.91 6.96
N GLY A 302 6.04 -7.03 7.18
CA GLY A 302 6.70 -8.27 7.62
C GLY A 302 7.29 -9.09 6.48
N TYR A 303 7.39 -8.52 5.28
CA TYR A 303 8.08 -9.14 4.15
C TYR A 303 8.91 -8.10 3.39
N THR A 304 9.78 -8.59 2.52
CA THR A 304 10.58 -7.80 1.58
C THR A 304 10.39 -8.36 0.18
N LEU A 305 10.75 -7.57 -0.85
CA LEU A 305 10.74 -8.02 -2.24
C LEU A 305 12.17 -8.15 -2.76
N ARG A 306 12.46 -9.26 -3.41
CA ARG A 306 13.81 -9.61 -3.90
C ARG A 306 13.76 -10.16 -5.32
N ASN A 307 14.91 -10.13 -5.99
CA ASN A 307 15.13 -10.98 -7.17
C ASN A 307 15.12 -12.45 -6.73
N GLU A 308 14.82 -13.36 -7.65
CA GLU A 308 15.10 -14.80 -7.49
C GLU A 308 16.58 -15.07 -7.18
#